data_AF-X6E1X4-F1
#
_entry.id   AF-X6E1X4-F1
#
_cell.length_a   1.000
_cell.length_b   1.000
_cell.length_c   1.000
_cell.angle_alpha   90.00
_cell.angle_beta   90.00
_cell.angle_gamma   90.00
#
_symmetry.space_group_name_H-M   'P 1'
#
loop_
_entity.id
_entity.type
_entity.pdbx_description
1 polymer ?
#
loop_
_entity_poly.entity_id
_entity_poly.type
_entity_poly.pdbx_seq_one_letter_code
_entity_poly.pdbx_strand_id
1 'polypeptide(L)' 'MKEPKRDWFSLPKPWLELDQNLRDRVVREAGEIRTHDGGRLVRLDGLWEVLESGDSHDAAVVLNVLRKAN' A
#
# COMPACT_ATOMS: atom_id res chain seq x y z
N MET A 1 -8.20 -4.04 -21.97
CA MET A 1 -7.57 -2.79 -21.46
C MET A 1 -6.29 -3.21 -20.77
N LYS A 2 -5.13 -2.65 -21.09
CA LYS A 2 -3.90 -2.93 -20.32
C LYS A 2 -3.94 -2.00 -19.12
N GLU A 3 -4.00 -2.54 -17.90
CA GLU A 3 -3.82 -1.72 -16.70
C GLU A 3 -2.48 -0.97 -16.81
N PRO A 4 -2.41 0.31 -16.40
CA PRO A 4 -1.13 1.02 -16.36
C PRO A 4 -0.15 0.19 -15.52
N LYS A 5 1.12 0.07 -15.97
CA LYS A 5 2.18 -0.52 -15.15
C LYS A 5 2.24 0.27 -13.84
N ARG A 6 1.67 -0.28 -12.78
CA ARG A 6 1.69 0.32 -11.46
C ARG A 6 3.01 -0.07 -10.79
N ASP A 7 3.68 0.89 -10.17
CA ASP A 7 4.98 0.67 -9.53
C ASP A 7 4.80 -0.05 -8.19
N TRP A 8 5.85 -0.73 -7.73
CA TRP A 8 5.90 -1.26 -6.37
C TRP A 8 6.60 -0.26 -5.45
N PHE A 9 6.04 -0.03 -4.27
CA PHE A 9 6.57 0.89 -3.26
C PHE A 9 7.01 0.13 -2.02
N SER A 10 8.18 0.47 -1.47
CA SER A 10 8.60 0.02 -0.13
C SER A 10 8.48 1.19 0.83
N LEU A 11 7.71 1.01 1.90
CA LEU A 11 7.53 2.05 2.90
C LEU A 11 8.76 2.13 3.80
N PRO A 12 9.41 3.31 3.93
CA PRO A 12 10.60 3.44 4.75
C PRO A 12 10.29 3.44 6.26
N LYS A 13 9.01 3.61 6.63
CA LYS A 13 8.48 3.71 7.99
C LYS A 13 7.03 3.22 8.02
N PRO A 14 6.43 3.02 9.20
CA PRO A 14 5.01 2.73 9.32
C PRO A 14 4.14 3.77 8.62
N TRP A 15 3.01 3.35 8.06
CA TRP A 15 2.13 4.22 7.26
C TRP A 15 1.73 5.51 7.99
N LEU A 16 1.45 5.41 9.29
CA LEU A 16 1.02 6.52 10.14
C LEU A 16 2.12 7.56 10.40
N GLU A 17 3.37 7.23 10.11
CA GLU A 17 4.52 8.12 10.24
C GLU A 17 4.95 8.74 8.90
N LEU A 18 4.35 8.33 7.79
CA LEU A 18 4.66 8.89 6.48
C LEU A 18 4.09 10.30 6.31
N ASP A 19 4.85 11.16 5.65
CA ASP A 19 4.37 12.47 5.23
C ASP A 19 3.26 12.34 4.18
N GLN A 20 2.34 13.33 4.18
CA GLN A 20 1.17 13.33 3.30
C GLN A 20 1.54 13.19 1.82
N ASN A 21 2.60 13.90 1.36
CA ASN A 21 3.06 13.84 -0.03
C ASN A 21 3.45 12.41 -0.47
N LEU A 22 4.07 11.64 0.42
CA LEU A 22 4.46 10.26 0.13
C LEU A 22 3.24 9.35 0.12
N ARG A 23 2.30 9.54 1.06
CA ARG A 23 1.03 8.79 1.08
C ARG A 23 0.24 9.02 -0.22
N ASP A 24 0.09 10.27 -0.64
CA ASP A 24 -0.65 10.62 -1.86
C ASP A 24 -0.01 10.00 -3.10
N ARG A 25 1.33 10.00 -3.16
CA ARG A 25 2.07 9.34 -4.24
C ARG A 25 1.82 7.83 -4.26
N VAL A 26 1.91 7.17 -3.11
CA VAL A 26 1.63 5.72 -2.99
C VAL A 26 0.20 5.40 -3.42
N VAL A 27 -0.79 6.16 -2.95
CA VAL A 27 -2.22 5.95 -3.33
C VAL A 27 -2.42 6.05 -4.85
N ARG A 28 -1.76 7.02 -5.50
CA ARG A 28 -1.92 7.29 -6.93
C ARG A 28 -1.17 6.30 -7.82
N GLU A 29 0.06 5.95 -7.46
CA GLU A 29 1.01 5.27 -8.34
C GLU A 29 1.19 3.78 -8.03
N ALA A 30 0.92 3.36 -6.78
CA ALA A 30 1.26 2.01 -6.36
C ALA A 30 0.32 0.94 -6.92
N GLY A 31 0.92 -0.17 -7.34
CA GLY A 31 0.27 -1.45 -7.64
C GLY A 31 0.66 -2.54 -6.66
N GLU A 32 1.76 -2.34 -5.96
CA GLU A 32 2.20 -3.14 -4.83
C GLU A 32 2.77 -2.21 -3.76
N ILE A 33 2.48 -2.50 -2.50
CA ILE A 33 3.01 -1.79 -1.34
C ILE A 33 3.63 -2.82 -0.42
N ARG A 34 4.92 -2.65 -0.12
CA ARG A 34 5.64 -3.40 0.92
C ARG A 34 5.72 -2.51 2.14
N THR A 35 5.13 -2.95 3.24
CA THR A 35 5.13 -2.21 4.49
C THR A 35 6.47 -2.30 5.19
N HIS A 36 6.70 -1.41 6.15
CA HIS A 36 7.96 -1.32 6.87
C HIS A 36 8.27 -2.58 7.68
N ASP A 37 7.23 -3.22 8.22
CA ASP A 37 7.29 -4.45 9.01
C ASP A 37 7.30 -5.74 8.15
N GLY A 38 7.62 -5.62 6.86
CA GLY A 38 7.71 -6.76 5.95
C GLY A 38 6.39 -7.25 5.38
N GLY A 39 5.26 -6.60 5.68
CA GLY A 39 3.98 -6.91 5.04
C GLY A 39 3.91 -6.49 3.57
N ARG A 40 2.91 -7.00 2.85
CA ARG A 40 2.77 -6.82 1.40
C ARG A 40 1.30 -6.73 0.99
N LEU A 41 0.99 -5.68 0.23
CA LEU A 41 -0.29 -5.48 -0.42
C LEU A 41 -0.10 -5.41 -1.94
N VAL A 42 -1.09 -5.92 -2.67
CA VAL A 42 -1.14 -5.82 -4.14
C VAL A 42 -2.50 -5.30 -4.56
N ARG A 43 -2.54 -4.56 -5.67
CA ARG A 43 -3.77 -4.08 -6.28
C ARG A 43 -4.18 -4.99 -7.43
N LEU A 44 -5.22 -5.79 -7.22
CA LEU A 44 -5.78 -6.73 -8.18
C LEU A 44 -7.17 -6.25 -8.59
N ASP A 45 -7.42 -6.12 -9.90
CA ASP A 45 -8.71 -5.65 -10.45
C ASP A 45 -9.21 -4.34 -9.81
N GLY A 46 -8.27 -3.45 -9.45
CA GLY A 46 -8.55 -2.16 -8.82
C GLY A 46 -8.76 -2.20 -7.31
N LEU A 47 -8.85 -3.39 -6.69
CA LEU A 47 -9.00 -3.61 -5.26
C LEU A 47 -7.66 -3.93 -4.60
N TRP A 48 -7.47 -3.47 -3.36
CA TRP A 48 -6.30 -3.80 -2.56
C TRP A 48 -6.51 -5.09 -1.77
N GLU A 49 -5.53 -5.98 -1.86
CA GLU A 49 -5.47 -7.23 -1.09
C GLU A 49 -4.15 -7.33 -0.33
N VAL A 50 -4.21 -7.93 0.86
CA VAL A 50 -3.03 -8.22 1.68
C VAL A 50 -2.56 -9.63 1.34
N LEU A 51 -1.33 -9.75 0.83
CA LEU A 51 -0.68 -11.04 0.62
C LEU A 51 0.07 -11.48 1.88
N GLU A 52 0.68 -10.54 2.58
CA GLU A 52 1.49 -10.79 3.79
C GLU A 52 1.19 -9.68 4.82
N SER A 53 0.91 -10.06 6.07
CA SER A 53 0.50 -9.09 7.11
C SER A 53 1.66 -8.24 7.65
N GLY A 54 2.89 -8.75 7.57
CA GLY A 54 4.03 -8.22 8.30
C GLY A 54 3.98 -8.53 9.80
N ASP A 55 5.05 -8.19 10.52
CA ASP A 55 5.24 -8.52 11.94
C ASP A 55 4.33 -7.68 12.87
N SER A 56 3.96 -6.47 12.45
CA SER A 56 3.21 -5.50 13.26
C SER A 56 1.81 -5.21 12.72
N HIS A 57 1.36 -5.96 11.70
CA HIS A 57 0.08 -5.78 11.01
C HIS A 57 -0.06 -4.43 10.29
N ASP A 58 1.04 -3.77 9.90
CA ASP A 58 0.97 -2.52 9.16
C ASP A 58 0.22 -2.70 7.84
N ALA A 59 0.31 -3.87 7.21
CA ALA A 59 -0.41 -4.12 5.97
C ALA A 59 -1.94 -4.02 6.13
N ALA A 60 -2.48 -4.45 7.28
CA ALA A 60 -3.89 -4.30 7.58
C ALA A 60 -4.28 -2.84 7.83
N VAL A 61 -3.41 -2.07 8.47
CA VAL A 61 -3.60 -0.62 8.67
C VAL A 61 -3.64 0.11 7.33
N VAL A 62 -2.66 -0.16 6.46
CA VAL A 62 -2.59 0.41 5.11
C VAL A 62 -3.85 0.05 4.31
N LEU A 63 -4.27 -1.21 4.30
CA LEU A 63 -5.48 -1.64 3.60
C LEU A 63 -6.72 -0.86 4.06
N ASN A 64 -6.89 -0.71 5.38
CA ASN A 64 -8.02 0.01 5.95
C ASN A 64 -8.03 1.49 5.56
N VAL A 65 -6.86 2.14 5.50
CA VAL A 65 -6.76 3.53 5.05
C VAL A 65 -7.09 3.64 3.56
N LEU A 66 -6.54 2.77 2.73
CA LEU A 66 -6.76 2.78 1.29
C LEU A 66 -8.23 2.53 0.92
N ARG A 67 -8.94 1.67 1.67
CA ARG A 67 -10.38 1.45 1.49
C ARG A 67 -11.24 2.65 1.86
N LYS A 68 -10.86 3.41 2.89
CA LYS A 68 -11.59 4.62 3.31
C LYS A 68 -11.39 5.81 2.36
N ALA A 69 -10.30 5.81 1.61
CA ALA A 69 -9.99 6.88 0.65
C ALA A 69 -10.67 6.69 -0.72
N ASN A 70 -11.38 5.58 -0.93
CA ASN A 70 -12.03 5.19 -2.19
C ASN A 70 -13.54 5.45 -2.17
#